data_AF-A0A8S9RXJ6-F1
#
_entry.id   AF-A0A8S9RXJ6-F1
#
_cell.length_a   1.000
_cell.length_b   1.000
_cell.length_c   1.000
_cell.angle_alpha   90.00
_cell.angle_beta   90.00
_cell.angle_gamma   90.00
#
_symmetry.space_group_name_H-M   'P 1'
#
loop_
_entity.id
_entity.type
_entity.pdbx_description
1 polymer ?
#
loop_
_entity_poly.entity_id
_entity_poly.type
_entity_poly.pdbx_seq_one_letter_code
_entity_poly.pdbx_strand_id
1 'polypeptide(L)'
;MGGSSSLAYCDHQKGGLGSNQLLLGKTDGTHIVFIIGATNRSDIIYFALLRPGRFNQLIYIPLPDEDSRLNIFKACFKSPIAKHVGINALAKYTHGFSGANITEICQRACKYAIRENIEKVRDHLSCLLNL
;
A
#
# COMPACT_ATOMS: atom_id res chain seq x y z
N MET A 1 -30.49 -9.04 -17.43
CA MET A 1 -30.60 -9.28 -15.97
C MET A 1 -29.48 -10.22 -15.56
N GLY A 2 -28.73 -9.87 -14.51
CA GLY A 2 -27.72 -10.75 -13.89
C GLY A 2 -26.29 -10.24 -14.00
N GLY A 3 -25.97 -9.17 -13.27
CA GLY A 3 -24.59 -8.70 -13.12
C GLY A 3 -23.76 -9.66 -12.26
N SER A 4 -22.63 -10.11 -12.78
CA SER A 4 -21.64 -10.92 -12.07
C SER A 4 -20.79 -10.02 -11.18
N SER A 5 -21.22 -9.85 -9.93
CA SER A 5 -20.44 -9.21 -8.88
C SER A 5 -19.31 -10.13 -8.42
N SER A 6 -18.09 -9.89 -8.88
CA SER A 6 -16.89 -10.44 -8.25
C SER A 6 -16.67 -9.74 -6.91
N LEU A 7 -17.15 -10.34 -5.82
CA LEU A 7 -16.97 -9.82 -4.47
C LEU A 7 -15.54 -10.16 -4.01
N ALA A 8 -14.61 -9.21 -4.17
CA ALA A 8 -13.30 -9.29 -3.51
C ALA A 8 -13.44 -8.74 -2.09
N TYR A 9 -13.54 -9.62 -1.10
CA TYR A 9 -13.50 -9.24 0.31
C TYR A 9 -12.05 -9.07 0.74
N CYS A 10 -11.61 -7.82 0.94
CA CYS A 10 -10.30 -7.49 1.47
C CYS A 10 -10.48 -7.09 2.94
N ASP A 11 -10.21 -8.01 3.87
CA ASP A 11 -10.21 -7.68 5.30
C ASP A 11 -8.97 -6.82 5.62
N HIS A 12 -9.22 -5.63 6.17
CA HIS A 12 -8.20 -4.64 6.46
C HIS A 12 -7.69 -4.83 7.89
N GLN A 13 -6.83 -5.83 8.10
CA GLN A 13 -6.15 -6.01 9.38
C GLN A 13 -4.88 -5.15 9.45
N LYS A 14 -4.87 -4.22 10.41
CA LYS A 14 -3.73 -3.40 10.78
C LYS A 14 -2.67 -4.26 11.48
N GLY A 15 -1.41 -4.13 11.07
CA GLY A 15 -0.27 -4.54 11.88
C GLY A 15 0.31 -5.90 11.53
N GLY A 16 1.16 -5.93 10.50
CA GLY A 16 2.09 -7.02 10.27
C GLY A 16 3.11 -6.58 9.24
N LEU A 17 4.41 -6.73 9.55
CA LEU A 17 5.48 -6.71 8.55
C LEU A 17 5.27 -7.92 7.63
N GLY A 18 4.32 -7.83 6.71
CA GLY A 18 3.82 -8.95 5.92
C GLY A 18 4.38 -8.90 4.51
N SER A 19 5.14 -9.92 4.15
CA SER A 19 5.38 -10.25 2.75
C SER A 19 4.07 -10.77 2.17
N ASN A 20 3.44 -10.05 1.24
CA ASN A 20 2.20 -10.50 0.62
C ASN A 20 2.51 -11.69 -0.31
N GLN A 21 1.80 -12.82 -0.15
CA GLN A 21 1.91 -13.94 -1.08
C GLN A 21 0.68 -14.02 -1.97
N LEU A 22 0.89 -14.13 -3.28
CA LEU A 22 -0.17 -14.27 -4.28
C LEU A 22 -0.41 -15.76 -4.63
N LEU A 23 -1.68 -16.16 -4.65
CA LEU A 23 -2.13 -17.47 -5.07
C LEU A 23 -2.91 -17.35 -6.37
N LEU A 24 -2.55 -18.11 -7.42
CA LEU A 24 -3.29 -18.14 -8.68
C LEU A 24 -4.01 -19.48 -8.88
N GLY A 25 -5.30 -19.43 -9.24
CA GLY A 25 -6.09 -20.60 -9.62
C GLY A 25 -6.89 -20.43 -10.91
N LYS A 26 -7.10 -21.53 -11.63
CA LYS A 26 -7.86 -21.61 -12.88
C LYS A 26 -8.94 -22.69 -12.73
N THR A 27 -10.18 -22.36 -13.07
CA THR A 27 -11.32 -23.29 -13.03
C THR A 27 -11.83 -23.58 -14.45
N ASP A 28 -12.19 -24.84 -14.72
CA ASP A 28 -12.60 -25.32 -16.05
C ASP A 28 -14.08 -25.75 -16.09
N GLY A 29 -14.75 -25.46 -17.20
CA GLY A 29 -16.07 -25.98 -17.55
C GLY A 29 -16.61 -25.43 -18.87
N THR A 30 -16.55 -24.10 -19.05
CA THR A 30 -16.93 -23.38 -20.30
C THR A 30 -16.32 -21.97 -20.40
N HIS A 31 -15.85 -21.39 -19.29
CA HIS A 31 -15.20 -20.08 -19.24
C HIS A 31 -13.91 -20.14 -18.43
N ILE A 32 -12.89 -19.41 -18.87
CA ILE A 32 -11.60 -19.30 -18.17
C ILE A 32 -11.76 -18.24 -17.07
N VAL A 33 -11.76 -18.67 -15.81
CA VAL A 33 -11.76 -17.78 -14.64
C VAL A 33 -10.40 -17.85 -13.95
N PHE A 34 -9.80 -16.69 -13.69
CA PHE A 34 -8.59 -16.56 -12.88
C PHE A 34 -8.96 -16.12 -11.48
N ILE A 35 -8.53 -16.89 -10.48
CA ILE A 35 -8.73 -16.60 -9.06
C ILE A 35 -7.40 -16.16 -8.49
N ILE A 36 -7.40 -15.02 -7.80
CA ILE A 36 -6.22 -14.45 -7.15
C ILE A 36 -6.49 -14.34 -5.65
N GLY A 37 -5.69 -15.01 -4.82
CA GLY A 37 -5.72 -14.90 -3.36
C GLY A 37 -4.46 -14.20 -2.83
N ALA A 38 -4.58 -13.40 -1.77
CA ALA A 38 -3.43 -12.77 -1.12
C ALA A 38 -3.41 -13.09 0.39
N THR A 39 -2.27 -13.54 0.92
CA THR A 39 -2.09 -13.78 2.38
C THR A 39 -0.72 -13.33 2.86
N ASN A 40 -0.66 -12.81 4.08
CA ASN A 40 0.58 -12.51 4.80
C ASN A 40 1.11 -13.70 5.62
N ARG A 41 0.34 -14.79 5.70
CA ARG A 41 0.64 -15.99 6.45
C ARG A 41 0.45 -17.20 5.55
N SER A 42 1.52 -17.55 4.84
CA SER A 42 1.54 -18.68 3.92
C SER A 42 1.69 -20.02 4.63
N ASP A 43 2.29 -19.99 5.82
CA ASP A 43 2.49 -21.09 6.75
C ASP A 43 1.18 -21.76 7.20
N ILE A 44 0.08 -21.00 7.23
CA ILE A 44 -1.23 -21.47 7.69
C ILE A 44 -2.20 -21.81 6.55
N ILE A 45 -1.76 -21.79 5.29
CA ILE A 45 -2.63 -22.15 4.16
C ILE A 45 -2.93 -23.65 4.22
N TYR A 46 -4.22 -23.99 4.15
CA TYR A 46 -4.65 -25.39 4.18
C TYR A 46 -4.17 -26.15 2.94
N PHE A 47 -3.46 -27.27 3.12
CA PHE A 47 -2.86 -28.07 2.04
C PHE A 47 -3.85 -28.50 0.94
N ALA A 48 -5.16 -28.67 1.25
CA ALA A 48 -6.15 -29.02 0.23
C ALA A 48 -6.45 -27.88 -0.77
N LEU A 49 -6.02 -26.65 -0.49
CA LEU A 49 -6.11 -25.53 -1.43
C LEU A 49 -4.95 -25.52 -2.43
N LEU A 50 -3.82 -26.12 -2.08
CA LEU A 50 -2.60 -26.20 -2.92
C LEU A 50 -2.59 -27.41 -3.86
N ARG A 51 -3.68 -28.18 -3.90
CA ARG A 51 -3.79 -29.33 -4.79
C ARG A 51 -3.96 -28.87 -6.24
N PRO A 52 -3.40 -29.64 -7.21
CA PRO A 52 -3.60 -29.36 -8.63
C PRO A 52 -5.08 -29.18 -8.98
N GLY A 53 -5.41 -28.05 -9.60
CA GLY A 53 -6.79 -27.66 -9.98
C GLY A 53 -7.42 -26.61 -9.07
N ARG A 54 -6.65 -26.02 -8.15
CA ARG A 54 -7.04 -24.90 -7.27
C ARG A 54 -5.96 -23.83 -7.28
N PHE A 55 -5.30 -23.55 -6.14
CA PHE A 55 -4.19 -22.61 -6.06
C PHE A 55 -2.88 -23.32 -6.36
N ASN A 56 -2.52 -23.34 -7.64
CA ASN A 56 -1.38 -24.11 -8.13
C ASN A 56 -0.07 -23.30 -8.06
N GLN A 57 -0.14 -21.97 -7.96
CA GLN A 57 1.04 -21.10 -7.97
C GLN A 57 1.08 -20.21 -6.73
N LEU A 58 2.20 -20.29 -5.99
CA LEU A 58 2.54 -19.46 -4.84
C LEU A 58 3.61 -18.45 -5.27
N ILE A 59 3.29 -17.16 -5.26
CA ILE A 59 4.23 -16.08 -5.61
C ILE A 59 4.57 -15.29 -4.34
N TYR A 60 5.82 -15.34 -3.92
CA TYR A 60 6.32 -14.55 -2.80
C TYR A 60 6.69 -13.13 -3.25
N ILE A 61 6.16 -12.12 -2.56
CA ILE A 61 6.51 -10.72 -2.78
C ILE A 61 7.42 -10.26 -1.64
N PRO A 62 8.72 -10.04 -1.90
CA PRO A 62 9.64 -9.55 -0.88
C PRO A 62 9.36 -8.08 -0.52
N LEU A 63 10.00 -7.62 0.55
CA LEU A 63 10.07 -6.19 0.85
C LEU A 63 10.77 -5.42 -0.28
N PRO A 64 10.37 -4.17 -0.54
CA PRO A 64 10.95 -3.37 -1.62
C PRO A 64 12.43 -3.06 -1.33
N ASP A 65 13.26 -3.18 -2.36
CA ASP A 65 14.64 -2.72 -2.38
C ASP A 65 14.71 -1.17 -2.42
N GLU A 66 15.91 -0.60 -2.35
CA GLU A 66 16.09 0.85 -2.31
C GLU A 66 15.48 1.56 -3.53
N ASP A 67 15.68 1.00 -4.73
CA ASP A 67 15.16 1.56 -5.97
C ASP A 67 13.62 1.45 -6.04
N SER A 68 13.04 0.34 -5.61
CA SER A 68 11.58 0.21 -5.48
C SER A 68 11.02 1.18 -4.45
N ARG A 69 11.68 1.37 -3.29
CA ARG A 69 11.26 2.37 -2.30
C ARG A 69 11.30 3.77 -2.88
N LEU A 70 12.33 4.12 -3.63
CA LEU A 70 12.44 5.40 -4.33
C LEU A 70 11.27 5.60 -5.31
N ASN A 71 10.90 4.56 -6.07
CA ASN A 71 9.75 4.61 -6.97
C ASN A 71 8.42 4.74 -6.21
N ILE A 72 8.27 4.07 -5.07
CA ILE A 72 7.09 4.21 -4.20
C ILE A 72 6.99 5.63 -3.67
N PHE A 73 8.09 6.22 -3.18
CA PHE A 73 8.10 7.62 -2.73
C PHE A 73 7.70 8.57 -3.86
N LYS A 74 8.27 8.40 -5.07
CA LYS A 74 7.87 9.19 -6.24
C LYS A 74 6.37 9.06 -6.56
N ALA A 75 5.81 7.86 -6.44
CA ALA A 75 4.39 7.61 -6.66
C ALA A 75 3.49 8.20 -5.56
N CYS A 76 3.95 8.24 -4.31
CA CYS A 76 3.24 8.85 -3.19
C CYS A 76 3.20 10.38 -3.30
N PHE A 77 4.27 11.01 -3.78
CA PHE A 77 4.36 12.47 -3.91
C PHE A 77 3.76 12.99 -5.21
N LYS A 78 2.46 12.74 -5.43
CA LYS A 78 1.68 13.45 -6.46
C LYS A 78 1.45 14.92 -6.10
N SER A 79 1.60 15.26 -4.82
CA SER A 79 1.47 16.62 -4.29
C SER A 79 2.80 17.38 -4.36
N PRO A 80 2.79 18.72 -4.42
CA PRO A 80 4.01 19.52 -4.43
C PRO A 80 4.89 19.23 -3.19
N ILE A 81 6.17 18.98 -3.43
CA ILE A 81 7.17 18.78 -2.39
C ILE A 81 8.10 20.00 -2.38
N ALA A 82 8.58 20.38 -1.19
CA ALA A 82 9.62 21.40 -1.09
C ALA A 82 10.92 20.96 -1.78
N LYS A 83 11.63 21.90 -2.41
CA LYS A 83 12.87 21.66 -3.16
C LYS A 83 14.00 21.04 -2.33
N HIS A 84 13.94 21.18 -1.00
CA HIS A 84 14.94 20.65 -0.07
C HIS A 84 14.71 19.20 0.35
N VAL A 85 13.61 18.57 -0.09
CA VAL A 85 13.31 17.18 0.28
C VAL A 85 14.03 16.22 -0.66
N GLY A 86 15.07 15.57 -0.16
CA GLY A 86 15.83 14.55 -0.89
C GLY A 86 15.13 13.18 -0.86
N ILE A 87 14.35 12.84 -1.89
CA ILE A 87 13.66 11.54 -1.99
C ILE A 87 14.65 10.36 -1.95
N ASN A 88 15.81 10.50 -2.58
CA ASN A 88 16.85 9.47 -2.57
C ASN A 88 17.38 9.21 -1.15
N ALA A 89 17.48 10.25 -0.32
CA ALA A 89 17.88 10.08 1.08
C ALA A 89 16.80 9.32 1.86
N LEU A 90 15.52 9.66 1.66
CA LEU A 90 14.40 8.94 2.29
C LEU A 90 14.43 7.45 1.95
N ALA A 91 14.62 7.09 0.69
CA ALA A 91 14.69 5.68 0.26
C ALA A 91 15.82 4.90 0.94
N LYS A 92 16.97 5.55 1.21
CA LYS A 92 18.11 4.97 1.95
C LYS A 92 17.79 4.74 3.42
N TYR A 93 17.16 5.72 4.08
CA TYR A 93 16.89 5.63 5.52
C TYR A 93 15.69 4.75 5.88
N THR A 94 14.78 4.45 4.93
CA THR A 94 13.60 3.59 5.19
C THR A 94 13.85 2.11 4.86
N HIS A 95 15.01 1.58 5.24
CA HIS A 95 15.29 0.16 5.05
C HIS A 95 14.26 -0.73 5.79
N GLY A 96 13.79 -1.80 5.15
CA GLY A 96 12.83 -2.74 5.73
C GLY A 96 11.38 -2.24 5.75
N PHE A 97 11.10 -1.06 5.20
CA PHE A 97 9.73 -0.55 5.17
C PHE A 97 8.93 -1.22 4.04
N SER A 98 7.69 -1.59 4.34
CA SER A 98 6.74 -1.99 3.31
C SER A 98 6.24 -0.77 2.53
N GLY A 99 5.68 -0.99 1.34
CA GLY A 99 5.03 0.08 0.58
C GLY A 99 3.89 0.77 1.34
N ALA A 100 3.21 0.04 2.23
CA ALA A 100 2.18 0.60 3.10
C ALA A 100 2.76 1.58 4.13
N ASN A 101 3.90 1.26 4.75
CA ASN A 101 4.56 2.15 5.71
C ASN A 101 5.02 3.45 5.05
N ILE A 102 5.61 3.35 3.85
CA ILE A 102 6.02 4.53 3.08
C ILE A 102 4.82 5.41 2.76
N THR A 103 3.73 4.81 2.28
CA THR A 103 2.49 5.53 1.97
C THR A 103 1.90 6.21 3.21
N GLU A 104 1.89 5.52 4.35
CA GLU A 104 1.37 6.05 5.61
C GLU A 104 2.19 7.26 6.10
N ILE A 105 3.52 7.21 5.98
CA ILE A 105 4.42 8.33 6.33
C ILE A 105 4.12 9.54 5.43
N CYS A 106 4.02 9.34 4.12
CA CYS A 106 3.69 10.41 3.18
C CYS A 106 2.32 11.03 3.49
N GLN A 107 1.30 10.21 3.79
CA GLN A 107 -0.03 10.70 4.15
C GLN A 107 -0.04 11.48 5.46
N ARG A 108 0.70 11.01 6.48
CA ARG A 108 0.85 11.73 7.75
C ARG A 108 1.55 13.06 7.55
N ALA A 109 2.68 13.09 6.83
CA ALA A 109 3.42 14.31 6.54
C ALA A 109 2.54 15.37 5.83
N CYS A 110 1.73 14.93 4.86
CA CYS A 110 0.76 15.81 4.19
C CYS A 110 -0.26 16.39 5.17
N LYS A 111 -0.85 15.57 6.05
CA LYS A 111 -1.80 16.02 7.08
C LYS A 111 -1.15 17.02 8.05
N TYR A 112 0.10 16.81 8.44
CA TYR A 112 0.82 17.75 9.30
C TYR A 112 1.07 19.09 8.60
N ALA A 113 1.51 19.07 7.34
CA ALA A 113 1.72 20.29 6.56
C ALA A 113 0.43 21.12 6.41
N ILE A 114 -0.71 20.46 6.18
CA ILE A 114 -2.02 21.13 6.10
C ILE A 114 -2.39 21.77 7.45
N ARG A 115 -2.21 21.05 8.57
CA ARG A 115 -2.50 21.58 9.92
C ARG A 115 -1.64 22.80 10.23
N GLU A 116 -0.35 22.73 9.97
CA GLU A 116 0.58 23.84 10.19
C GLU A 116 0.21 25.07 9.36
N ASN A 117 -0.23 24.89 8.11
CA ASN A 117 -0.65 26.01 7.27
C ASN A 117 -1.95 26.66 7.77
N ILE A 118 -2.91 25.88 8.26
CA ILE A 118 -4.15 26.42 8.85
C ILE A 118 -3.83 27.23 10.11
N GLU A 119 -2.94 26.73 10.96
CA GLU A 119 -2.51 27.45 12.17
C GLU A 119 -1.82 28.77 11.81
N LYS A 120 -0.89 28.77 10.85
CA LYS A 120 -0.24 30.00 10.37
C LYS A 120 -1.23 31.04 9.82
N VAL A 121 -2.23 30.60 9.05
CA VAL A 121 -3.26 31.51 8.53
C VAL A 121 -4.11 32.08 9.67
N ARG A 122 -4.49 31.26 10.65
CA ARG A 122 -5.24 31.71 11.83
C ARG A 122 -4.45 32.74 12.62
N ASP A 123 -3.17 32.49 12.86
CA ASP A 123 -2.29 33.38 13.62
C ASP A 123 -2.03 34.68 12.85
N HIS A 124 -1.91 34.62 11.52
CA HIS A 124 -1.80 35.82 10.70
C HIS A 124 -3.10 36.66 10.69
N LEU A 125 -4.26 36.02 10.68
CA LEU A 125 -5.56 36.70 10.77
C LEU A 125 -5.79 37.32 12.16
N SER A 126 -5.38 36.65 13.24
CA SER A 126 -5.48 37.23 14.58
C SER A 126 -4.56 38.44 14.76
N CYS A 127 -3.38 38.45 14.14
CA CYS A 127 -2.54 39.65 14.08
C CYS A 127 -3.17 40.81 13.28
N LEU A 128 -3.92 40.51 12.22
CA LEU A 128 -4.58 41.54 11.39
C LEU A 128 -5.88 42.07 11.98
N LEU A 129 -6.59 41.27 12.78
CA LEU A 129 -7.85 41.63 13.45
C LEU A 129 -7.65 42.14 14.89
N ASN A 130 -6.41 42.22 15.38
CA ASN A 130 -6.05 42.96 16.60
C ASN A 130 -5.76 44.45 16.31
N LEU A 131 -6.64 45.08 15.53
CA LEU A 131 -6.99 46.50 15.58
C LEU A 131 -8.37 46.60 16.23
#